data_AF-A0A7Y7TIC9-F1
#
_entry.id   AF-A0A7Y7TIC9-F1
#
_cell.length_a   1.000
_cell.length_b   1.000
_cell.length_c   1.000
_cell.angle_alpha   90.00
_cell.angle_beta   90.00
_cell.angle_gamma   90.00
#
_symmetry.space_group_name_H-M   'P 1'
#
loop_
_entity.id
_entity.type
_entity.pdbx_description
1 polymer ?
#
loop_
_entity_poly.entity_id
_entity_poly.type
_entity_poly.pdbx_seq_one_letter_code
_entity_poly.pdbx_strand_id
1 'polypeptide(L)'
;IDPSTTQTVYAGTYGGGVYKSANSGASWNTVNAGLTSAYIQFLAIDPSTAQTVYAGTNGGGAFKTTNGGTNWSAINNGLTSTIIQTLAIAPSSPQTIYAGTNGGGVFKTTNGGASWSSVNAGLASIIVQTLAIVPSTPQTVYAGTFGGGVFKSTNGGTSWSTVNTGLMDTYIYSMAIDPSTPQTIYVGTNGGVFKTVDGGTQWSTVNNGMTGTIVQSLAIDPSTTQTIYAGTSSFTNSGGLFKSTNGGISWSAVNNGMRINTDINSFAIDPSPPQTVYAGTAGSGVFTTSATPVNGICGSSNEQAFTSAPTSNLCLSGVTSNVTGSGPWSWTCSTSNGGASASCSATLGLPLTLAFAGTGGGAVSSDMSCTSGSPCLSQIFTTGITVNLLATPDAVSTFSRWTGDCTNTTRSCPVTMNSAKSVTATFIAAPKAMINSTGYTSFADAYTAASGSPTIIKLLEDVLPISSAISKPLVLSGGYLPDFSRSSSGFTVLQGTFTIGSGSVVMDRVIVK
;
A
#
# COMPACT_ATOMS: atom_id res chain seq x y z
N ILE A 1 -8.44 17.85 21.61
CA ILE A 1 -8.73 16.43 21.93
C ILE A 1 -7.81 16.07 23.07
N ASP A 2 -8.34 15.37 24.07
CA ASP A 2 -7.53 14.90 25.20
C ASP A 2 -6.44 13.94 24.69
N PRO A 3 -5.14 14.22 24.94
CA PRO A 3 -4.04 13.39 24.46
C PRO A 3 -3.97 12.02 25.14
N SER A 4 -4.57 11.86 26.31
CA SER A 4 -4.65 10.59 27.04
C SER A 4 -5.84 9.73 26.63
N THR A 5 -6.92 10.36 26.13
CA THR A 5 -8.12 9.66 25.67
C THR A 5 -8.72 10.35 24.44
N THR A 6 -8.72 9.67 23.29
CA THR A 6 -9.23 10.27 22.04
C THR A 6 -10.75 10.39 22.00
N GLN A 7 -11.42 9.76 22.97
CA GLN A 7 -12.87 9.89 23.21
C GLN A 7 -13.26 11.26 23.78
N THR A 8 -12.36 11.92 24.51
CA THR A 8 -12.66 13.21 25.14
C THR A 8 -12.31 14.36 24.22
N VAL A 9 -13.34 15.13 23.83
CA VAL A 9 -13.22 16.28 22.92
C VAL A 9 -13.92 17.47 23.54
N TYR A 10 -13.30 18.65 23.44
CA TYR A 10 -13.90 19.91 23.87
C TYR A 10 -14.15 20.81 22.65
N ALA A 11 -15.26 21.52 22.65
CA ALA A 11 -15.63 22.48 21.63
C ALA A 11 -16.02 23.81 22.29
N GLY A 12 -15.35 24.89 21.90
CA GLY A 12 -15.72 26.25 22.25
C GLY A 12 -16.72 26.78 21.25
N THR A 13 -17.72 27.53 21.71
CA THR A 13 -18.75 28.11 20.85
C THR A 13 -18.89 29.61 21.06
N TYR A 14 -19.46 30.29 20.07
CA TYR A 14 -19.78 31.71 20.17
C TYR A 14 -21.17 31.89 20.79
N GLY A 15 -21.24 31.95 22.12
CA GLY A 15 -22.47 32.22 22.89
C GLY A 15 -23.03 31.03 23.67
N GLY A 16 -22.60 29.80 23.36
CA GLY A 16 -23.00 28.58 24.09
C GLY A 16 -21.99 28.10 25.14
N GLY A 17 -20.83 28.76 25.25
CA GLY A 17 -19.74 28.34 26.14
C GLY A 17 -18.97 27.14 25.61
N VAL A 18 -18.47 26.32 26.53
CA VAL A 18 -17.71 25.10 26.28
C VAL A 18 -18.61 23.87 26.34
N TYR A 19 -18.50 23.03 25.32
CA TYR A 19 -19.09 21.71 25.25
C TYR A 19 -18.01 20.64 25.40
N LYS A 20 -18.35 19.53 26.04
CA LYS A 20 -17.51 18.35 26.19
C LYS A 20 -18.23 17.12 25.66
N SER A 21 -17.53 16.36 24.83
CA SER A 21 -17.87 14.99 24.43
C SER A 21 -16.97 14.02 25.19
N ALA A 22 -17.53 12.88 25.59
CA ALA A 22 -16.79 11.74 26.15
C ALA A 22 -16.85 10.50 25.23
N ASN A 23 -17.40 10.64 24.03
CA ASN A 23 -17.62 9.56 23.06
C ASN A 23 -17.28 10.01 21.62
N SER A 24 -16.10 10.61 21.44
CA SER A 24 -15.55 10.96 20.12
C SER A 24 -16.48 11.83 19.26
N GLY A 25 -17.20 12.75 19.89
CA GLY A 25 -18.08 13.71 19.24
C GLY A 25 -19.51 13.20 18.97
N ALA A 26 -19.86 11.97 19.37
CA ALA A 26 -21.21 11.43 19.17
C ALA A 26 -22.29 12.16 20.00
N SER A 27 -21.93 12.68 21.18
CA SER A 27 -22.82 13.50 22.01
C SER A 27 -22.05 14.56 22.80
N TRP A 28 -22.72 15.68 23.12
CA TRP A 28 -22.08 16.84 23.74
C TRP A 28 -22.87 17.34 24.94
N ASN A 29 -22.16 17.67 26.02
CA ASN A 29 -22.72 18.28 27.23
C ASN A 29 -22.07 19.63 27.49
N THR A 30 -22.81 20.60 28.01
CA THR A 30 -22.25 21.89 28.41
C THR A 30 -21.45 21.76 29.71
N VAL A 31 -20.31 22.45 29.78
CA VAL A 31 -19.39 22.42 30.92
C VAL A 31 -18.96 23.85 31.28
N ASN A 32 -19.95 24.66 31.67
CA ASN A 32 -19.81 26.13 31.74
C ASN A 32 -19.74 26.72 33.17
N ALA A 33 -19.82 25.90 34.21
CA ALA A 33 -19.84 26.42 35.58
C ALA A 33 -18.58 27.26 35.87
N GLY A 34 -18.75 28.49 36.35
CA GLY A 34 -17.66 29.42 36.64
C GLY A 34 -17.17 30.26 35.45
N LEU A 35 -17.59 29.96 34.21
CA LEU A 35 -17.35 30.85 33.07
C LEU A 35 -18.27 32.07 33.15
N THR A 36 -17.70 33.27 33.11
CA THR A 36 -18.47 34.53 33.07
C THR A 36 -18.66 35.08 31.65
N SER A 37 -18.04 34.45 30.64
CA SER A 37 -18.28 34.71 29.22
C SER A 37 -18.50 33.40 28.48
N ALA A 38 -19.56 33.34 27.68
CA ALA A 38 -19.92 32.18 26.85
C ALA A 38 -19.37 32.28 25.41
N TYR A 39 -18.59 33.32 25.11
CA TYR A 39 -17.97 33.54 23.80
C TYR A 39 -16.55 32.98 23.81
N ILE A 40 -16.42 31.68 23.53
CA ILE A 40 -15.14 30.98 23.57
C ILE A 40 -14.42 31.15 22.23
N GLN A 41 -13.26 31.79 22.26
CA GLN A 41 -12.42 32.02 21.07
C GLN A 41 -11.38 30.91 20.89
N PHE A 42 -10.86 30.37 22.00
CA PHE A 42 -9.79 29.38 21.97
C PHE A 42 -9.87 28.42 23.15
N LEU A 43 -9.50 27.16 22.92
CA LEU A 43 -9.35 26.14 23.96
C LEU A 43 -7.97 25.48 23.82
N ALA A 44 -7.29 25.28 24.96
CA ALA A 44 -6.02 24.56 25.01
C ALA A 44 -6.03 23.56 26.17
N ILE A 45 -5.65 22.31 25.90
CA ILE A 45 -5.52 21.26 26.92
C ILE A 45 -4.05 21.20 27.34
N ASP A 46 -3.80 21.13 28.64
CA ASP A 46 -2.47 20.91 29.16
C ASP A 46 -1.95 19.52 28.72
N PRO A 47 -0.81 19.42 28.01
CA PRO A 47 -0.31 18.16 27.49
C PRO A 47 0.16 17.20 28.59
N SER A 48 0.44 17.68 29.80
CA SER A 48 0.83 16.87 30.96
C SER A 48 -0.36 16.42 31.81
N THR A 49 -1.46 17.18 31.79
CA THR A 49 -2.65 16.91 32.60
C THR A 49 -3.93 17.19 31.83
N ALA A 50 -4.51 16.16 31.21
CA ALA A 50 -5.70 16.30 30.36
C ALA A 50 -6.95 16.92 31.03
N GLN A 51 -7.02 16.87 32.37
CA GLN A 51 -8.07 17.50 33.16
C GLN A 51 -7.88 19.02 33.29
N THR A 52 -6.70 19.53 32.99
CA THR A 52 -6.40 20.96 32.95
C THR A 52 -6.66 21.51 31.55
N VAL A 53 -7.64 22.41 31.45
CA VAL A 53 -8.02 23.05 30.19
C VAL A 53 -8.08 24.55 30.40
N TYR A 54 -7.63 25.31 29.40
CA TYR A 54 -7.65 26.76 29.38
C TYR A 54 -8.60 27.24 28.28
N ALA A 55 -9.36 28.29 28.57
CA ALA A 55 -10.27 28.92 27.64
C ALA A 55 -9.94 30.41 27.49
N GLY A 56 -9.72 30.84 26.25
CA GLY A 56 -9.69 32.25 25.88
C GLY A 56 -11.08 32.71 25.45
N THR A 57 -11.55 33.83 25.99
CA THR A 57 -12.90 34.33 25.72
C THR A 57 -12.89 35.71 25.06
N ASN A 58 -14.00 36.06 24.42
CA ASN A 58 -14.26 37.43 24.00
C ASN A 58 -14.79 38.24 25.20
N GLY A 59 -13.92 39.06 25.80
CA GLY A 59 -14.26 40.04 26.83
C GLY A 59 -14.21 39.55 28.28
N GLY A 60 -14.25 38.23 28.53
CA GLY A 60 -14.17 37.65 29.89
C GLY A 60 -12.74 37.33 30.35
N GLY A 61 -11.75 37.44 29.47
CA GLY A 61 -10.36 37.08 29.72
C GLY A 61 -10.09 35.58 29.54
N ALA A 62 -9.08 35.08 30.25
CA ALA A 62 -8.67 33.69 30.26
C ALA A 62 -9.27 32.96 31.48
N PHE A 63 -9.73 31.73 31.25
CA PHE A 63 -10.25 30.83 32.28
C PHE A 63 -9.46 29.53 32.30
N LYS A 64 -9.44 28.88 33.47
CA LYS A 64 -8.81 27.58 33.68
C LYS A 64 -9.75 26.66 34.44
N THR A 65 -9.76 25.40 34.03
CA THR A 65 -10.30 24.28 34.81
C THR A 65 -9.16 23.31 35.13
N THR A 66 -9.23 22.58 36.23
CA THR A 66 -8.33 21.46 36.60
C THR A 66 -9.10 20.16 36.82
N ASN A 67 -10.41 20.16 36.54
CA ASN A 67 -11.33 19.05 36.77
C ASN A 67 -12.14 18.73 35.51
N GLY A 68 -11.53 18.92 34.34
CA GLY A 68 -12.09 18.52 33.04
C GLY A 68 -13.35 19.27 32.65
N GLY A 69 -13.46 20.55 33.03
CA GLY A 69 -14.58 21.45 32.69
C GLY A 69 -15.68 21.52 33.73
N THR A 70 -15.60 20.76 34.83
CA THR A 70 -16.64 20.75 35.87
C THR A 70 -16.80 22.12 36.53
N ASN A 71 -15.70 22.85 36.74
CA ASN A 71 -15.72 24.26 37.16
C ASN A 71 -14.53 25.01 36.52
N TRP A 72 -14.75 26.28 36.24
CA TRP A 72 -13.79 27.21 35.65
C TRP A 72 -13.51 28.38 36.58
N SER A 73 -12.26 28.82 36.63
CA SER A 73 -11.83 30.01 37.37
C SER A 73 -11.18 30.99 36.41
N ALA A 74 -11.50 32.27 36.54
CA ALA A 74 -10.81 33.34 35.82
C ALA A 74 -9.35 33.42 36.28
N ILE A 75 -8.42 33.57 35.33
CA ILE A 75 -6.97 33.65 35.56
C ILE A 75 -6.44 34.94 34.94
N ASN A 76 -7.04 36.08 35.30
CA ASN A 76 -6.86 37.36 34.60
C ASN A 76 -5.85 38.33 35.25
N ASN A 77 -5.22 37.95 36.36
CA ASN A 77 -4.31 38.83 37.08
C ASN A 77 -3.13 39.26 36.19
N GLY A 78 -3.02 40.55 35.87
CA GLY A 78 -2.00 41.10 34.97
C GLY A 78 -2.36 41.11 33.48
N LEU A 79 -3.52 40.58 33.07
CA LEU A 79 -4.03 40.75 31.70
C LEU A 79 -4.72 42.12 31.58
N THR A 80 -4.20 43.01 30.74
CA THR A 80 -4.79 44.33 30.50
C THR A 80 -5.77 44.37 29.33
N SER A 81 -5.86 43.28 28.55
CA SER A 81 -6.91 43.05 27.55
C SER A 81 -7.58 41.71 27.83
N THR A 82 -8.92 41.71 27.88
CA THR A 82 -9.74 40.53 28.20
C THR A 82 -10.32 39.86 26.96
N ILE A 83 -9.97 40.33 25.76
CA ILE A 83 -10.32 39.67 24.50
C ILE A 83 -9.14 38.78 24.12
N ILE A 84 -9.24 37.49 24.45
CA ILE A 84 -8.18 36.50 24.21
C ILE A 84 -8.48 35.79 22.89
N GLN A 85 -7.62 35.95 21.89
CA GLN A 85 -7.80 35.35 20.56
C GLN A 85 -7.10 33.99 20.45
N THR A 86 -6.02 33.78 21.18
CA THR A 86 -5.21 32.55 21.10
C THR A 86 -4.52 32.27 22.43
N LEU A 87 -4.33 30.99 22.75
CA LEU A 87 -3.51 30.52 23.87
C LEU A 87 -2.51 29.48 23.36
N ALA A 88 -1.25 29.57 23.77
CA ALA A 88 -0.24 28.58 23.45
C ALA A 88 0.45 28.09 24.74
N ILE A 89 0.44 26.78 24.97
CA ILE A 89 1.04 26.13 26.15
C ILE A 89 2.38 25.51 25.74
N ALA A 90 3.44 25.79 26.48
CA ALA A 90 4.75 25.20 26.20
C ALA A 90 4.73 23.68 26.50
N PRO A 91 5.02 22.79 25.52
CA PRO A 91 4.84 21.35 25.71
C PRO A 91 5.67 20.74 26.85
N SER A 92 6.91 21.20 27.03
CA SER A 92 7.80 20.69 28.10
C SER A 92 7.74 21.48 29.41
N SER A 93 6.96 22.56 29.46
CA SER A 93 6.74 23.33 30.69
C SER A 93 5.32 23.91 30.69
N PRO A 94 4.28 23.10 30.97
CA PRO A 94 2.88 23.51 30.78
C PRO A 94 2.39 24.65 31.70
N GLN A 95 3.18 25.04 32.70
CA GLN A 95 2.94 26.27 33.46
C GLN A 95 3.30 27.55 32.68
N THR A 96 4.08 27.42 31.61
CA THR A 96 4.40 28.52 30.69
C THR A 96 3.35 28.59 29.59
N ILE A 97 2.60 29.68 29.57
CA ILE A 97 1.50 29.90 28.63
C ILE A 97 1.63 31.31 28.06
N TYR A 98 1.34 31.46 26.77
CA TYR A 98 1.24 32.74 26.09
C TYR A 98 -0.20 32.99 25.67
N ALA A 99 -0.69 34.21 25.89
CA ALA A 99 -1.99 34.68 25.44
C ALA A 99 -1.82 35.78 24.42
N GLY A 100 -2.41 35.59 23.23
CA GLY A 100 -2.52 36.63 22.22
C GLY A 100 -3.87 37.32 22.38
N THR A 101 -3.86 38.64 22.39
CA THR A 101 -5.05 39.44 22.70
C THR A 101 -5.41 40.37 21.55
N ASN A 102 -6.66 40.83 21.55
CA ASN A 102 -7.07 41.92 20.68
C ASN A 102 -6.66 43.25 21.33
N GLY A 103 -5.56 43.83 20.87
CA GLY A 103 -5.10 45.17 21.26
C GLY A 103 -4.21 45.27 22.49
N GLY A 104 -3.95 44.18 23.22
CA GLY A 104 -3.00 44.15 24.35
C GLY A 104 -1.65 43.50 24.03
N GLY A 105 -1.49 42.94 22.82
CA GLY A 105 -0.31 42.19 22.42
C GLY A 105 -0.26 40.77 23.00
N VAL A 106 0.94 40.30 23.28
CA VAL A 106 1.24 39.00 23.88
C VAL A 106 1.45 39.15 25.39
N PHE A 107 0.76 38.31 26.17
CA PHE A 107 1.00 38.13 27.59
C PHE A 107 1.59 36.76 27.85
N LYS A 108 2.44 36.65 28.85
CA LYS A 108 3.07 35.41 29.30
C LYS A 108 2.80 35.16 30.76
N THR A 109 2.56 33.91 31.11
CA THR A 109 2.61 33.39 32.48
C THR A 109 3.64 32.26 32.55
N THR A 110 4.24 32.05 33.71
CA THR A 110 5.12 30.90 34.03
C THR A 110 4.63 30.13 35.25
N ASN A 111 3.46 30.49 35.79
CA ASN A 111 2.85 29.92 36.98
C ASN A 111 1.41 29.42 36.70
N GLY A 112 1.17 28.97 35.47
CA GLY A 112 -0.09 28.32 35.08
C GLY A 112 -1.32 29.25 35.15
N GLY A 113 -1.12 30.56 34.96
CA GLY A 113 -2.18 31.58 34.92
C GLY A 113 -2.38 32.38 36.20
N ALA A 114 -1.62 32.13 37.28
CA ALA A 114 -1.80 32.89 38.52
C ALA A 114 -1.44 34.39 38.36
N SER A 115 -0.50 34.70 37.47
CA SER A 115 -0.20 36.07 37.03
C SER A 115 0.34 36.11 35.61
N TRP A 116 0.06 37.21 34.91
CA TRP A 116 0.50 37.47 33.54
C TRP A 116 1.37 38.73 33.46
N SER A 117 2.24 38.77 32.46
CA SER A 117 3.05 39.94 32.12
C SER A 117 3.09 40.14 30.62
N SER A 118 2.97 41.39 30.16
CA SER A 118 3.08 41.73 28.74
C SER A 118 4.51 41.54 28.24
N VAL A 119 4.69 40.91 27.09
CA VAL A 119 5.99 40.59 26.49
C VAL A 119 6.03 41.08 25.03
N ASN A 120 5.98 42.40 24.85
CA ASN A 120 5.68 43.04 23.56
C ASN A 120 6.85 43.79 22.90
N ALA A 121 8.07 43.71 23.44
CA ALA A 121 9.19 44.48 22.90
C ALA A 121 9.52 44.04 21.46
N GLY A 122 9.46 44.97 20.50
CA GLY A 122 9.64 44.68 19.07
C GLY A 122 8.39 44.18 18.33
N LEU A 123 7.27 44.00 19.03
CA LEU A 123 5.99 43.62 18.42
C LEU A 123 5.22 44.87 17.95
N ALA A 124 5.37 45.21 16.68
CA ALA A 124 4.80 46.45 16.12
C ALA A 124 3.27 46.42 15.93
N SER A 125 2.65 45.24 15.84
CA SER A 125 1.19 45.07 15.83
C SER A 125 0.74 44.28 17.05
N ILE A 126 -0.13 44.89 17.87
CA ILE A 126 -0.58 44.34 19.16
C ILE A 126 -1.95 43.63 19.07
N ILE A 127 -2.48 43.46 17.86
CA ILE A 127 -3.62 42.58 17.61
C ILE A 127 -3.05 41.21 17.21
N VAL A 128 -2.98 40.29 18.17
CA VAL A 128 -2.38 38.97 18.01
C VAL A 128 -3.50 37.95 17.79
N GLN A 129 -3.51 37.32 16.62
CA GLN A 129 -4.54 36.36 16.19
C GLN A 129 -4.16 34.92 16.50
N THR A 130 -2.88 34.57 16.35
CA THR A 130 -2.38 33.20 16.54
C THR A 130 -1.00 33.20 17.17
N LEU A 131 -0.74 32.22 18.04
CA LEU A 131 0.56 31.98 18.66
C LEU A 131 0.95 30.51 18.47
N ALA A 132 2.21 30.26 18.16
CA ALA A 132 2.75 28.91 18.07
C ALA A 132 4.10 28.82 18.78
N ILE A 133 4.31 27.75 19.54
CA ILE A 133 5.54 27.48 20.27
C ILE A 133 6.24 26.31 19.59
N VAL A 134 7.53 26.45 19.30
CA VAL A 134 8.34 25.35 18.75
C VAL A 134 8.51 24.27 19.83
N PRO A 135 8.01 23.03 19.63
CA PRO A 135 7.98 22.02 20.70
C PRO A 135 9.37 21.63 21.22
N SER A 136 10.37 21.54 20.35
CA SER A 136 11.75 21.18 20.69
C SER A 136 12.53 22.31 21.37
N THR A 137 12.10 23.57 21.18
CA THR A 137 12.74 24.76 21.76
C THR A 137 11.67 25.76 22.21
N PRO A 138 11.04 25.57 23.39
CA PRO A 138 9.87 26.37 23.81
C PRO A 138 10.12 27.87 24.05
N GLN A 139 11.38 28.31 24.01
CA GLN A 139 11.72 29.74 23.98
C GLN A 139 11.53 30.37 22.60
N THR A 140 11.44 29.56 21.54
CA THR A 140 11.10 30.01 20.20
C THR A 140 9.59 30.03 20.04
N VAL A 141 9.05 31.25 19.87
CA VAL A 141 7.62 31.51 19.76
C VAL A 141 7.37 32.36 18.52
N TYR A 142 6.31 32.06 17.79
CA TYR A 142 5.85 32.83 16.66
C TYR A 142 4.50 33.46 16.98
N ALA A 143 4.31 34.70 16.56
CA ALA A 143 3.07 35.45 16.67
C ALA A 143 2.59 35.88 15.29
N GLY A 144 1.39 35.44 14.91
CA GLY A 144 0.67 35.96 13.75
C GLY A 144 -0.22 37.12 14.19
N THR A 145 -0.06 38.25 13.52
CA THR A 145 -0.77 39.50 13.87
C THR A 145 -1.74 39.92 12.76
N PHE A 146 -2.71 40.76 13.12
CA PHE A 146 -3.60 41.38 12.15
C PHE A 146 -2.90 42.59 11.51
N GLY A 147 -2.43 42.43 10.27
CA GLY A 147 -1.81 43.48 9.46
C GLY A 147 -0.31 43.67 9.66
N GLY A 148 0.30 43.11 10.71
CA GLY A 148 1.75 43.18 10.98
C GLY A 148 2.55 41.97 10.50
N GLY A 149 1.88 40.92 10.02
CA GLY A 149 2.50 39.68 9.57
C GLY A 149 2.93 38.78 10.74
N VAL A 150 4.00 38.03 10.51
CA VAL A 150 4.58 37.07 11.46
C VAL A 150 5.76 37.70 12.19
N PHE A 151 5.75 37.58 13.51
CA PHE A 151 6.85 37.92 14.40
C PHE A 151 7.42 36.66 15.03
N LYS A 152 8.73 36.63 15.25
CA LYS A 152 9.46 35.55 15.90
C LYS A 152 10.19 36.06 17.12
N SER A 153 10.12 35.32 18.20
CA SER A 153 10.96 35.47 19.39
C SER A 153 11.75 34.19 19.58
N THR A 154 13.02 34.30 19.99
CA THR A 154 13.89 33.17 20.35
C THR A 154 14.25 33.15 21.84
N ASN A 155 13.72 34.10 22.61
CA ASN A 155 14.02 34.34 24.02
C ASN A 155 12.74 34.38 24.88
N GLY A 156 11.75 33.58 24.49
CA GLY A 156 10.51 33.39 25.23
C GLY A 156 9.63 34.63 25.34
N GLY A 157 9.56 35.43 24.28
CA GLY A 157 8.76 36.65 24.17
C GLY A 157 9.44 37.93 24.64
N THR A 158 10.65 37.85 25.21
CA THR A 158 11.35 39.03 25.75
C THR A 158 11.59 40.09 24.66
N SER A 159 11.88 39.65 23.43
CA SER A 159 11.90 40.51 22.24
C SER A 159 11.41 39.76 21.01
N TRP A 160 10.91 40.52 20.03
CA TRP A 160 10.35 40.03 18.78
C TRP A 160 11.00 40.70 17.57
N SER A 161 11.11 39.95 16.47
CA SER A 161 11.56 40.43 15.16
C SER A 161 10.57 39.98 14.08
N THR A 162 10.34 40.80 13.05
CA THR A 162 9.51 40.42 11.91
C THR A 162 10.22 39.38 11.03
N VAL A 163 9.44 38.44 10.47
CA VAL A 163 9.94 37.37 9.60
C VAL A 163 9.00 37.21 8.41
N ASN A 164 8.93 38.24 7.54
CA ASN A 164 7.88 38.42 6.53
C ASN A 164 8.38 38.40 5.07
N THR A 165 9.64 38.06 4.79
CA THR A 165 10.15 38.07 3.41
C THR A 165 9.37 37.08 2.54
N GLY A 166 8.77 37.56 1.44
CA GLY A 166 7.90 36.77 0.56
C GLY A 166 6.47 36.55 1.07
N LEU A 167 6.14 37.03 2.28
CA LEU A 167 4.79 36.99 2.82
C LEU A 167 4.02 38.22 2.32
N MET A 168 3.29 38.06 1.22
CA MET A 168 2.61 39.17 0.53
C MET A 168 1.31 39.62 1.20
N ASP A 169 0.80 38.85 2.15
CA ASP A 169 -0.38 39.18 2.95
C ASP A 169 -0.05 39.08 4.44
N THR A 170 -0.19 40.20 5.15
CA THR A 170 0.20 40.34 6.55
C THR A 170 -0.95 40.17 7.54
N TYR A 171 -2.15 39.78 7.08
CA TYR A 171 -3.27 39.42 7.94
C TYR A 171 -3.21 37.93 8.28
N ILE A 172 -2.60 37.60 9.41
CA ILE A 172 -2.37 36.20 9.81
C ILE A 172 -3.52 35.74 10.71
N TYR A 173 -4.29 34.75 10.27
CA TYR A 173 -5.41 34.20 11.06
C TYR A 173 -5.05 32.92 11.79
N SER A 174 -4.23 32.07 11.17
CA SER A 174 -3.86 30.77 11.74
C SER A 174 -2.40 30.44 11.42
N MET A 175 -1.78 29.65 12.29
CA MET A 175 -0.41 29.17 12.12
C MET A 175 -0.28 27.73 12.60
N ALA A 176 0.46 26.92 11.86
CA ALA A 176 0.81 25.56 12.26
C ALA A 176 2.30 25.29 12.01
N ILE A 177 2.97 24.75 13.03
CA ILE A 177 4.39 24.35 12.98
C ILE A 177 4.45 22.84 12.78
N ASP A 178 5.25 22.37 11.83
CA ASP A 178 5.47 20.95 11.63
C ASP A 178 6.21 20.36 12.86
N PRO A 179 5.62 19.39 13.58
CA PRO A 179 6.23 18.84 14.79
C PRO A 179 7.50 18.02 14.51
N SER A 180 7.66 17.48 13.30
CA SER A 180 8.82 16.70 12.87
C SER A 180 9.95 17.59 12.32
N THR A 181 9.59 18.70 11.67
CA THR A 181 10.54 19.66 11.08
C THR A 181 10.18 21.10 11.49
N PRO A 182 10.53 21.57 12.71
CA PRO A 182 9.97 22.82 13.24
C PRO A 182 10.38 24.13 12.55
N GLN A 183 11.24 24.07 11.52
CA GLN A 183 11.50 25.19 10.61
C GLN A 183 10.44 25.30 9.51
N THR A 184 9.66 24.24 9.29
CA THR A 184 8.52 24.22 8.39
C THR A 184 7.30 24.76 9.11
N ILE A 185 6.77 25.89 8.60
CA ILE A 185 5.63 26.59 9.20
C ILE A 185 4.66 26.95 8.08
N TYR A 186 3.37 26.81 8.36
CA TYR A 186 2.29 27.23 7.49
C TYR A 186 1.50 28.33 8.17
N VAL A 187 1.11 29.36 7.40
CA VAL A 187 0.23 30.42 7.87
C VAL A 187 -0.95 30.61 6.92
N GLY A 188 -2.13 30.86 7.49
CA GLY A 188 -3.36 31.16 6.77
C GLY A 188 -3.62 32.66 6.78
N THR A 189 -3.89 33.21 5.59
CA THR A 189 -4.10 34.65 5.37
C THR A 189 -5.35 34.91 4.49
N ASN A 190 -5.61 36.14 4.04
CA ASN A 190 -6.66 36.39 3.03
C ASN A 190 -6.24 35.93 1.62
N GLY A 191 -4.92 35.89 1.36
CA GLY A 191 -4.29 35.46 0.12
C GLY A 191 -3.95 33.97 0.02
N GLY A 192 -4.39 33.16 0.98
CA GLY A 192 -4.23 31.70 0.99
C GLY A 192 -3.29 31.19 2.08
N VAL A 193 -2.69 30.03 1.81
CA VAL A 193 -1.66 29.41 2.64
C VAL A 193 -0.28 29.85 2.15
N PHE A 194 0.53 30.33 3.08
CA PHE A 194 1.95 30.55 2.88
C PHE A 194 2.74 29.52 3.69
N LYS A 195 3.87 29.08 3.14
CA LYS A 195 4.79 28.12 3.74
C LYS A 195 6.19 28.70 3.82
N THR A 196 6.89 28.40 4.90
CA THR A 196 8.34 28.53 5.03
C THR A 196 8.92 27.16 5.39
N VAL A 197 10.19 26.93 5.05
CA VAL A 197 10.97 25.75 5.45
C VAL A 197 12.25 26.13 6.20
N ASP A 198 12.47 27.43 6.44
CA ASP A 198 13.67 28.03 7.02
C ASP A 198 13.35 28.90 8.25
N GLY A 199 12.23 28.58 8.91
CA GLY A 199 11.81 29.22 10.15
C GLY A 199 11.38 30.69 9.98
N GLY A 200 10.89 31.06 8.80
CA GLY A 200 10.33 32.38 8.47
C GLY A 200 11.29 33.32 7.73
N THR A 201 12.47 32.84 7.33
CA THR A 201 13.43 33.66 6.57
C THR A 201 12.90 33.96 5.17
N GLN A 202 12.23 33.00 4.54
CA GLN A 202 11.53 33.14 3.27
C GLN A 202 10.19 32.40 3.28
N TRP A 203 9.16 33.05 2.77
CA TRP A 203 7.83 32.48 2.56
C TRP A 203 7.53 32.31 1.08
N SER A 204 6.72 31.29 0.76
CA SER A 204 6.16 31.04 -0.56
C SER A 204 4.68 30.67 -0.46
N THR A 205 3.90 30.99 -1.48
CA THR A 205 2.48 30.60 -1.55
C THR A 205 2.36 29.12 -1.94
N VAL A 206 1.40 28.42 -1.33
CA VAL A 206 1.16 26.99 -1.56
C VAL A 206 -0.34 26.71 -1.74
N ASN A 207 -0.96 27.35 -2.75
CA ASN A 207 -2.43 27.40 -2.91
C ASN A 207 -2.98 26.50 -4.04
N ASN A 208 -2.15 25.69 -4.69
CA ASN A 208 -2.56 24.94 -5.87
C ASN A 208 -3.73 23.99 -5.56
N GLY A 209 -4.86 24.16 -6.24
CA GLY A 209 -6.09 23.37 -6.01
C GLY A 209 -7.02 23.92 -4.92
N MET A 210 -6.66 25.01 -4.23
CA MET A 210 -7.57 25.71 -3.31
C MET A 210 -8.48 26.66 -4.10
N THR A 211 -9.80 26.57 -3.87
CA THR A 211 -10.77 27.52 -4.44
C THR A 211 -11.12 28.66 -3.49
N GLY A 212 -10.93 28.48 -2.17
CA GLY A 212 -11.04 29.55 -1.17
C GLY A 212 -9.67 30.04 -0.72
N THR A 213 -9.46 31.35 -0.71
CA THR A 213 -8.16 31.96 -0.34
C THR A 213 -8.15 32.56 1.06
N ILE A 214 -9.30 32.86 1.67
CA ILE A 214 -9.35 33.33 3.06
C ILE A 214 -9.24 32.11 3.98
N VAL A 215 -8.05 31.84 4.49
CA VAL A 215 -7.75 30.67 5.33
C VAL A 215 -7.81 31.07 6.80
N GLN A 216 -8.87 30.63 7.48
CA GLN A 216 -9.12 30.95 8.89
C GLN A 216 -8.48 29.97 9.86
N SER A 217 -8.26 28.72 9.44
CA SER A 217 -7.70 27.68 10.30
C SER A 217 -6.78 26.74 9.53
N LEU A 218 -5.73 26.27 10.20
CA LEU A 218 -4.76 25.31 9.70
C LEU A 218 -4.45 24.27 10.77
N ALA A 219 -4.29 23.02 10.35
CA ALA A 219 -3.77 21.96 11.21
C ALA A 219 -2.89 21.00 10.41
N ILE A 220 -1.80 20.55 11.03
CA ILE A 220 -0.91 19.51 10.49
C ILE A 220 -1.21 18.23 11.24
N ASP A 221 -1.38 17.13 10.52
CA ASP A 221 -1.49 15.82 11.14
C ASP A 221 -0.17 15.45 11.83
N PRO A 222 -0.17 15.20 13.15
CA PRO A 222 1.04 14.91 13.91
C PRO A 222 1.67 13.54 13.55
N SER A 223 0.90 12.62 12.97
CA SER A 223 1.37 11.30 12.57
C SER A 223 1.86 11.24 11.12
N THR A 224 1.33 12.11 10.25
CA THR A 224 1.81 12.30 8.88
C THR A 224 1.94 13.80 8.56
N THR A 225 3.12 14.38 8.79
CA THR A 225 3.32 15.84 8.73
C THR A 225 3.18 16.45 7.33
N GLN A 226 3.14 15.61 6.30
CA GLN A 226 2.79 16.00 4.93
C GLN A 226 1.29 16.19 4.72
N THR A 227 0.47 15.69 5.65
CA THR A 227 -0.98 15.86 5.64
C THR A 227 -1.37 17.12 6.39
N ILE A 228 -2.02 18.04 5.69
CA ILE A 228 -2.38 19.37 6.21
C ILE A 228 -3.82 19.64 5.86
N TYR A 229 -4.55 20.22 6.81
CA TYR A 229 -5.93 20.65 6.65
C TYR A 229 -6.00 22.18 6.70
N ALA A 230 -6.76 22.76 5.78
CA ALA A 230 -7.02 24.18 5.71
C ALA A 230 -8.53 24.43 5.69
N GLY A 231 -8.96 25.36 6.54
CA GLY A 231 -10.33 25.79 6.67
C GLY A 231 -10.49 27.17 6.08
N THR A 232 -11.36 27.30 5.07
CA THR A 232 -11.57 28.57 4.37
C THR A 232 -12.86 29.24 4.79
N SER A 233 -12.93 30.55 4.56
CA SER A 233 -14.13 31.33 4.81
C SER A 233 -15.13 31.34 3.67
N SER A 234 -16.41 31.41 4.04
CA SER A 234 -17.57 31.60 3.19
C SER A 234 -17.71 33.02 2.62
N PHE A 235 -16.94 34.01 3.09
CA PHE A 235 -17.02 35.41 2.63
C PHE A 235 -16.90 35.57 1.11
N THR A 236 -16.16 34.69 0.43
CA THR A 236 -15.98 34.68 -1.03
C THR A 236 -16.77 33.56 -1.72
N ASN A 237 -17.84 33.06 -1.09
CA ASN A 237 -18.60 31.89 -1.52
C ASN A 237 -17.76 30.62 -1.72
N SER A 238 -16.63 30.53 -1.02
CA SER A 238 -15.63 29.47 -1.18
C SER A 238 -15.24 28.83 0.16
N GLY A 239 -16.16 28.84 1.12
CA GLY A 239 -15.98 28.24 2.45
C GLY A 239 -16.00 26.72 2.39
N GLY A 240 -15.03 26.09 3.05
CA GLY A 240 -14.93 24.64 3.11
C GLY A 240 -13.62 24.14 3.74
N LEU A 241 -13.49 22.82 3.72
CA LEU A 241 -12.34 22.06 4.19
C LEU A 241 -11.50 21.58 3.01
N PHE A 242 -10.20 21.92 3.03
CA PHE A 242 -9.22 21.46 2.06
C PHE A 242 -8.18 20.59 2.75
N LYS A 243 -7.72 19.55 2.05
CA LYS A 243 -6.68 18.62 2.49
C LYS A 243 -5.56 18.57 1.48
N SER A 244 -4.33 18.68 1.96
CA SER A 244 -3.11 18.32 1.25
C SER A 244 -2.53 17.05 1.87
N THR A 245 -1.91 16.19 1.07
CA THR A 245 -1.16 15.00 1.53
C THR A 245 0.31 15.04 1.09
N ASN A 246 0.76 16.18 0.56
CA ASN A 246 2.08 16.38 -0.03
C ASN A 246 2.73 17.69 0.44
N GLY A 247 2.45 18.10 1.69
CA GLY A 247 3.10 19.25 2.30
C GLY A 247 2.71 20.59 1.67
N GLY A 248 1.47 20.71 1.18
CA GLY A 248 0.90 21.93 0.59
C GLY A 248 1.15 22.09 -0.92
N ILE A 249 1.84 21.16 -1.58
CA ILE A 249 2.10 21.25 -3.04
C ILE A 249 0.79 21.27 -3.84
N SER A 250 -0.21 20.50 -3.41
CA SER A 250 -1.58 20.58 -3.93
C SER A 250 -2.60 20.26 -2.85
N TRP A 251 -3.81 20.78 -3.07
CA TRP A 251 -4.95 20.66 -2.18
C TRP A 251 -6.15 20.09 -2.91
N SER A 252 -6.99 19.39 -2.15
CA SER A 252 -8.28 18.86 -2.59
C SER A 252 -9.35 19.20 -1.57
N ALA A 253 -10.56 19.55 -2.02
CA ALA A 253 -11.68 19.78 -1.14
C ALA A 253 -12.18 18.45 -0.55
N VAL A 254 -12.43 18.40 0.76
CA VAL A 254 -12.97 17.21 1.47
C VAL A 254 -14.23 17.58 2.25
N ASN A 255 -15.18 18.21 1.54
CA ASN A 255 -16.44 18.75 2.08
C ASN A 255 -17.58 17.74 2.21
N ASN A 256 -17.32 16.43 2.07
CA ASN A 256 -18.38 15.42 1.97
C ASN A 256 -19.28 15.39 3.22
N GLY A 257 -20.57 15.70 3.08
CA GLY A 257 -21.50 15.76 4.20
C GLY A 257 -21.50 17.09 4.96
N MET A 258 -20.66 18.05 4.58
CA MET A 258 -20.73 19.43 5.07
C MET A 258 -21.74 20.23 4.25
N ARG A 259 -22.37 21.21 4.90
CA ARG A 259 -23.18 22.21 4.19
C ARG A 259 -22.29 23.00 3.24
N ILE A 260 -22.80 23.30 2.04
CA ILE A 260 -22.09 24.14 1.06
C ILE A 260 -21.71 25.49 1.68
N ASN A 261 -20.53 25.98 1.33
CA ASN A 261 -20.06 27.32 1.70
C ASN A 261 -20.07 27.58 3.23
N THR A 262 -19.45 26.69 4.00
CA THR A 262 -19.41 26.77 5.46
C THR A 262 -18.05 27.27 5.94
N ASP A 263 -18.02 28.26 6.85
CA ASP A 263 -16.76 28.70 7.47
C ASP A 263 -16.20 27.62 8.39
N ILE A 264 -14.90 27.36 8.25
CA ILE A 264 -14.17 26.44 9.12
C ILE A 264 -13.17 27.21 9.98
N ASN A 265 -13.52 27.36 11.25
CA ASN A 265 -12.85 28.28 12.17
C ASN A 265 -11.83 27.58 13.07
N SER A 266 -11.90 26.25 13.20
CA SER A 266 -10.95 25.49 14.04
C SER A 266 -10.85 24.04 13.60
N PHE A 267 -9.70 23.43 13.91
CA PHE A 267 -9.45 22.01 13.74
C PHE A 267 -8.94 21.39 15.03
N ALA A 268 -9.28 20.13 15.23
CA ALA A 268 -8.56 19.22 16.11
C ALA A 268 -8.39 17.88 15.40
N ILE A 269 -7.18 17.33 15.40
CA ILE A 269 -6.85 16.06 14.76
C ILE A 269 -6.59 15.03 15.85
N ASP A 270 -7.29 13.90 15.80
CA ASP A 270 -6.97 12.74 16.62
C ASP A 270 -5.60 12.18 16.20
N PRO A 271 -4.60 12.14 17.11
CA PRO A 271 -3.28 11.62 16.77
C PRO A 271 -3.25 10.11 16.54
N SER A 272 -4.32 9.37 16.89
CA SER A 272 -4.41 7.92 16.77
C SER A 272 -5.12 7.46 15.48
N PRO A 273 -4.65 6.39 14.80
CA PRO A 273 -5.37 5.81 13.66
C PRO A 273 -6.60 4.97 14.09
N PRO A 274 -7.72 4.98 13.34
CA PRO A 274 -8.02 5.83 12.18
C PRO A 274 -8.14 7.31 12.56
N GLN A 275 -7.39 8.16 11.88
CA GLN A 275 -7.38 9.59 12.19
C GLN A 275 -8.76 10.21 11.93
N THR A 276 -9.31 10.79 12.98
CA THR A 276 -10.53 11.59 12.92
C THR A 276 -10.16 13.06 13.01
N VAL A 277 -10.60 13.84 12.03
CA VAL A 277 -10.47 15.31 12.06
C VAL A 277 -11.79 15.92 12.46
N TYR A 278 -11.77 16.70 13.53
CA TYR A 278 -12.89 17.51 14.00
C TYR A 278 -12.72 18.93 13.46
N ALA A 279 -13.68 19.39 12.68
CA ALA A 279 -13.73 20.73 12.11
C ALA A 279 -14.87 21.53 12.78
N GLY A 280 -14.52 22.62 13.46
CA GLY A 280 -15.50 23.55 14.03
C GLY A 280 -16.06 24.47 12.96
N THR A 281 -17.37 24.40 12.74
CA THR A 281 -18.05 25.13 11.65
C THR A 281 -18.89 26.30 12.15
N ALA A 282 -19.05 27.36 11.35
CA ALA A 282 -20.03 28.40 11.63
C ALA A 282 -21.46 27.89 11.37
N GLY A 283 -22.29 27.88 12.41
CA GLY A 283 -23.72 27.59 12.32
C GLY A 283 -24.11 26.12 12.07
N SER A 284 -23.16 25.20 11.91
CA SER A 284 -23.43 23.77 11.63
C SER A 284 -22.77 22.80 12.63
N GLY A 285 -22.21 23.30 13.74
CA GLY A 285 -21.62 22.47 14.80
C GLY A 285 -20.23 21.94 14.49
N VAL A 286 -19.88 20.78 15.06
CA VAL A 286 -18.60 20.09 14.83
C VAL A 286 -18.80 19.03 13.75
N PHE A 287 -18.09 19.18 12.65
CA PHE A 287 -18.06 18.21 11.57
C PHE A 287 -16.89 17.23 11.78
N THR A 288 -17.09 15.95 11.46
CA THR A 288 -16.04 14.94 11.52
C THR A 288 -15.77 14.37 10.13
N THR A 289 -14.50 14.30 9.75
CA THR A 289 -14.07 13.43 8.67
C THR A 289 -13.36 12.24 9.26
N SER A 290 -13.88 11.05 8.98
CA SER A 290 -13.15 9.80 9.17
C SER A 290 -12.69 9.34 7.79
N ALA A 291 -11.40 9.11 7.63
CA ALA A 291 -10.92 8.45 6.43
C ALA A 291 -11.46 7.02 6.42
N THR A 292 -12.03 6.57 5.30
CA THR A 292 -12.57 5.21 5.20
C THR A 292 -11.43 4.19 5.41
N PRO A 293 -11.60 3.18 6.28
CA PRO A 293 -10.60 2.13 6.47
C PRO A 293 -10.26 1.44 5.14
N VAL A 294 -8.97 1.31 4.85
CA VAL A 294 -8.49 0.56 3.67
C VAL A 294 -7.76 -0.67 4.17
N ASN A 295 -8.38 -1.84 3.98
CA ASN A 295 -7.77 -3.12 4.33
C ASN A 295 -6.61 -3.47 3.38
N GLY A 296 -5.59 -4.13 3.92
CA GLY A 296 -4.52 -4.72 3.12
C GLY A 296 -5.06 -5.93 2.36
N ILE A 297 -4.67 -6.09 1.10
CA ILE A 297 -5.07 -7.23 0.26
C ILE A 297 -3.85 -7.77 -0.46
N CYS A 298 -3.59 -9.07 -0.31
CA CYS A 298 -2.51 -9.76 -1.00
C CYS A 298 -2.68 -9.66 -2.53
N GLY A 299 -1.58 -9.45 -3.24
CA GLY A 299 -1.56 -9.46 -4.71
C GLY A 299 -1.47 -10.88 -5.28
N SER A 300 -1.40 -10.98 -6.61
CA SER A 300 -1.42 -12.27 -7.32
C SER A 300 -0.18 -13.14 -7.10
N SER A 301 0.90 -12.61 -6.51
CA SER A 301 2.07 -13.39 -6.11
C SER A 301 1.82 -14.24 -4.84
N ASN A 302 0.72 -14.00 -4.11
CA ASN A 302 0.39 -14.78 -2.92
C ASN A 302 0.02 -16.23 -3.27
N GLU A 303 0.51 -17.16 -2.45
CA GLU A 303 0.32 -18.61 -2.57
C GLU A 303 0.85 -19.22 -3.88
N GLN A 304 1.73 -18.51 -4.58
CA GLN A 304 2.40 -19.01 -5.79
C GLN A 304 3.80 -19.55 -5.49
N ALA A 305 4.36 -20.32 -6.43
CA ALA A 305 5.72 -20.85 -6.37
C ALA A 305 6.65 -20.08 -7.32
N PHE A 306 7.82 -19.66 -6.84
CA PHE A 306 8.81 -18.93 -7.64
C PHE A 306 10.21 -19.49 -7.44
N THR A 307 11.07 -19.37 -8.46
CA THR A 307 12.49 -19.74 -8.38
C THR A 307 13.35 -18.71 -7.65
N SER A 308 12.80 -17.51 -7.39
CA SER A 308 13.43 -16.42 -6.64
C SER A 308 12.35 -15.58 -5.93
N ALA A 309 12.77 -14.72 -4.99
CA ALA A 309 11.83 -13.90 -4.22
C ALA A 309 10.96 -13.02 -5.14
N PRO A 310 9.62 -13.01 -4.99
CA PRO A 310 8.76 -12.17 -5.82
C PRO A 310 9.02 -10.69 -5.52
N THR A 311 9.09 -9.87 -6.57
CA THR A 311 9.36 -8.42 -6.47
C THR A 311 8.21 -7.55 -6.96
N SER A 312 7.16 -8.15 -7.54
CA SER A 312 6.00 -7.46 -8.10
C SER A 312 4.72 -8.19 -7.75
N ASN A 313 3.58 -7.51 -7.91
CA ASN A 313 2.24 -8.03 -7.61
C ASN A 313 2.10 -8.60 -6.18
N LEU A 314 2.79 -7.98 -5.21
CA LEU A 314 2.85 -8.43 -3.82
C LEU A 314 1.58 -8.02 -3.03
N CYS A 315 1.11 -6.79 -3.23
CA CYS A 315 -0.13 -6.29 -2.63
C CYS A 315 -1.03 -5.70 -3.72
N LEU A 316 -2.31 -6.06 -3.69
CA LEU A 316 -3.36 -5.41 -4.48
C LEU A 316 -3.84 -4.12 -3.81
N SER A 317 -3.82 -4.11 -2.46
CA SER A 317 -4.15 -2.94 -1.63
C SER A 317 -3.22 -2.91 -0.43
N GLY A 318 -2.80 -1.70 -0.03
CA GLY A 318 -1.90 -1.49 1.10
C GLY A 318 -0.43 -1.36 0.71
N VAL A 319 0.40 -0.90 1.66
CA VAL A 319 1.84 -0.76 1.44
C VAL A 319 2.52 -2.09 1.72
N THR A 320 3.31 -2.56 0.77
CA THR A 320 4.04 -3.83 0.85
C THR A 320 5.25 -3.70 1.78
N SER A 321 5.40 -4.59 2.75
CA SER A 321 6.65 -4.70 3.52
C SER A 321 7.76 -5.35 2.69
N ASN A 322 9.00 -5.26 3.16
CA ASN A 322 10.06 -6.08 2.58
C ASN A 322 9.68 -7.57 2.61
N VAL A 323 9.95 -8.26 1.51
CA VAL A 323 9.81 -9.71 1.43
C VAL A 323 10.94 -10.34 2.24
N THR A 324 10.59 -11.20 3.20
CA THR A 324 11.53 -11.89 4.08
C THR A 324 11.57 -13.39 3.77
N GLY A 325 12.64 -14.06 4.19
CA GLY A 325 12.83 -15.50 3.98
C GLY A 325 13.66 -15.85 2.74
N SER A 326 14.06 -17.11 2.64
CA SER A 326 14.82 -17.68 1.52
C SER A 326 14.03 -18.76 0.78
N GLY A 327 12.69 -18.76 0.92
CA GLY A 327 11.80 -19.75 0.35
C GLY A 327 11.40 -20.82 1.38
N PRO A 328 10.29 -20.64 2.11
CA PRO A 328 9.17 -19.73 1.83
C PRO A 328 9.49 -18.25 2.07
N TRP A 329 8.84 -17.40 1.28
CA TRP A 329 8.87 -15.95 1.42
C TRP A 329 7.59 -15.44 2.07
N SER A 330 7.71 -14.42 2.90
CA SER A 330 6.58 -13.77 3.55
C SER A 330 6.66 -12.25 3.45
N TRP A 331 5.51 -11.60 3.34
CA TRP A 331 5.38 -10.15 3.43
C TRP A 331 4.02 -9.77 4.01
N THR A 332 3.88 -8.50 4.35
CA THR A 332 2.62 -7.94 4.84
C THR A 332 2.14 -6.85 3.89
N CYS A 333 0.83 -6.82 3.66
CA CYS A 333 0.14 -5.71 3.03
C CYS A 333 -0.47 -4.87 4.14
N SER A 334 0.23 -3.79 4.49
CA SER A 334 -0.15 -2.88 5.55
C SER A 334 -1.29 -1.95 5.14
N THR A 335 -2.12 -1.56 6.10
CA THR A 335 -3.34 -0.78 5.86
C THR A 335 -3.12 0.71 5.92
N SER A 336 -4.13 1.47 5.48
CA SER A 336 -4.30 2.87 5.88
C SER A 336 -5.63 3.08 6.59
N ASN A 337 -5.72 4.15 7.37
CA ASN A 337 -6.95 4.57 8.06
C ASN A 337 -7.56 3.48 8.98
N GLY A 338 -6.74 2.77 9.75
CA GLY A 338 -7.22 1.78 10.74
C GLY A 338 -7.81 0.48 10.16
N GLY A 339 -7.55 0.17 8.88
CA GLY A 339 -7.90 -1.13 8.30
C GLY A 339 -7.11 -2.32 8.89
N ALA A 340 -7.49 -3.55 8.53
CA ALA A 340 -6.78 -4.77 8.93
C ALA A 340 -5.70 -5.19 7.92
N SER A 341 -4.49 -5.47 8.41
CA SER A 341 -3.34 -5.86 7.56
C SER A 341 -3.50 -7.31 7.07
N ALA A 342 -3.04 -7.59 5.85
CA ALA A 342 -3.00 -8.96 5.32
C ALA A 342 -1.59 -9.54 5.39
N SER A 343 -1.47 -10.79 5.82
CA SER A 343 -0.24 -11.57 5.79
C SER A 343 -0.23 -12.45 4.54
N CYS A 344 0.82 -12.32 3.72
CA CYS A 344 0.92 -12.96 2.42
C CYS A 344 2.21 -13.80 2.35
N SER A 345 2.20 -14.85 1.52
CA SER A 345 3.35 -15.73 1.37
C SER A 345 3.51 -16.29 -0.04
N ALA A 346 4.72 -16.70 -0.38
CA ALA A 346 5.02 -17.45 -1.60
C ALA A 346 6.02 -18.57 -1.28
N THR A 347 6.00 -19.65 -2.05
CA THR A 347 6.83 -20.83 -1.79
C THR A 347 8.02 -20.89 -2.75
N LEU A 348 9.10 -21.55 -2.31
CA LEU A 348 10.23 -21.84 -3.18
C LEU A 348 9.85 -22.90 -4.20
N GLY A 349 9.96 -22.51 -5.45
CA GLY A 349 9.83 -23.36 -6.60
C GLY A 349 11.19 -23.91 -7.05
N LEU A 350 11.29 -25.22 -7.16
CA LEU A 350 12.47 -25.94 -7.61
C LEU A 350 12.29 -26.37 -9.08
N PRO A 351 13.15 -25.92 -10.00
CA PRO A 351 13.01 -26.28 -11.40
C PRO A 351 13.48 -27.72 -11.64
N LEU A 352 12.74 -28.46 -12.47
CA LEU A 352 13.15 -29.74 -13.05
C LEU A 352 13.38 -29.56 -14.55
N THR A 353 14.64 -29.69 -14.97
CA THR A 353 15.05 -29.60 -16.37
C THR A 353 15.17 -30.99 -16.97
N LEU A 354 14.53 -31.19 -18.13
CA LEU A 354 14.62 -32.43 -18.90
C LEU A 354 15.44 -32.19 -20.18
N ALA A 355 16.43 -33.04 -20.42
CA ALA A 355 17.23 -33.05 -21.64
C ALA A 355 17.14 -34.40 -22.36
N PHE A 356 17.47 -34.39 -23.65
CA PHE A 356 17.51 -35.57 -24.52
C PHE A 356 18.91 -35.73 -25.11
N ALA A 357 19.39 -36.96 -25.20
CA ALA A 357 20.71 -37.28 -25.75
C ALA A 357 20.71 -38.57 -26.58
N GLY A 358 21.80 -38.79 -27.32
CA GLY A 358 22.02 -39.99 -28.12
C GLY A 358 21.66 -39.79 -29.60
N THR A 359 21.53 -40.91 -30.32
CA THR A 359 21.33 -40.93 -31.77
C THR A 359 19.91 -41.29 -32.18
N GLY A 360 19.06 -41.69 -31.22
CA GLY A 360 17.66 -42.07 -31.42
C GLY A 360 16.67 -41.02 -30.92
N GLY A 361 15.38 -41.24 -31.18
CA GLY A 361 14.25 -40.40 -30.76
C GLY A 361 13.37 -41.04 -29.67
N GLY A 362 12.61 -40.21 -28.98
CA GLY A 362 11.65 -40.65 -27.97
C GLY A 362 11.00 -39.48 -27.22
N ALA A 363 10.03 -39.80 -26.38
CA ALA A 363 9.32 -38.86 -25.52
C ALA A 363 9.49 -39.23 -24.04
N VAL A 364 9.27 -38.26 -23.16
CA VAL A 364 9.20 -38.44 -21.71
C VAL A 364 7.90 -37.86 -21.20
N SER A 365 7.20 -38.62 -20.36
CA SER A 365 5.95 -38.22 -19.69
C SER A 365 6.15 -38.23 -18.17
N SER A 366 5.26 -37.54 -17.44
CA SER A 366 5.22 -37.56 -15.97
C SER A 366 3.85 -37.96 -15.44
N ASP A 367 3.81 -38.46 -14.20
CA ASP A 367 2.60 -38.74 -13.43
C ASP A 367 1.88 -37.49 -12.90
N MET A 368 2.58 -36.35 -12.81
CA MET A 368 1.96 -35.05 -12.59
C MET A 368 1.44 -34.47 -13.91
N SER A 369 0.36 -33.69 -13.86
CA SER A 369 -0.28 -33.09 -15.04
C SER A 369 0.62 -32.06 -15.71
N CYS A 370 1.50 -32.50 -16.62
CA CYS A 370 2.05 -31.63 -17.65
C CYS A 370 0.87 -31.23 -18.56
N THR A 371 0.41 -29.99 -18.46
CA THR A 371 -0.65 -29.46 -19.32
C THR A 371 -0.27 -29.67 -20.79
N SER A 372 -1.19 -30.31 -21.50
CA SER A 372 -1.13 -30.80 -22.88
C SER A 372 -0.35 -29.94 -23.88
N GLY A 373 0.57 -30.58 -24.61
CA GLY A 373 1.04 -30.10 -25.92
C GLY A 373 2.49 -29.61 -26.01
N SER A 374 3.23 -29.56 -24.90
CA SER A 374 4.67 -29.31 -24.90
C SER A 374 5.38 -30.47 -24.19
N PRO A 375 6.63 -30.84 -24.54
CA PRO A 375 7.41 -31.72 -23.68
C PRO A 375 7.44 -31.09 -22.27
N CYS A 376 7.57 -31.88 -21.20
CA CYS A 376 7.77 -31.37 -19.84
C CYS A 376 9.15 -30.67 -19.70
N LEU A 377 9.46 -29.73 -20.59
CA LEU A 377 10.63 -28.89 -20.65
C LEU A 377 10.43 -27.77 -19.63
N SER A 378 11.12 -27.89 -18.51
CA SER A 378 11.15 -26.94 -17.39
C SER A 378 9.80 -26.71 -16.69
N GLN A 379 9.59 -27.42 -15.58
CA GLN A 379 8.52 -27.11 -14.62
C GLN A 379 9.10 -26.82 -13.25
N ILE A 380 8.32 -26.12 -12.43
CA ILE A 380 8.68 -25.71 -11.08
C ILE A 380 7.84 -26.50 -10.10
N PHE A 381 8.49 -27.13 -9.12
CA PHE A 381 7.85 -27.97 -8.11
C PHE A 381 8.17 -27.48 -6.70
N THR A 382 7.29 -27.72 -5.74
CA THR A 382 7.59 -27.46 -4.33
C THR A 382 8.48 -28.56 -3.75
N THR A 383 9.23 -28.22 -2.69
CA THR A 383 10.15 -29.18 -2.04
C THR A 383 9.41 -30.40 -1.49
N GLY A 384 10.02 -31.58 -1.62
CA GLY A 384 9.49 -32.86 -1.12
C GLY A 384 8.55 -33.60 -2.08
N ILE A 385 8.12 -32.98 -3.19
CA ILE A 385 7.37 -33.65 -4.25
C ILE A 385 8.29 -34.65 -4.98
N THR A 386 7.81 -35.86 -5.24
CA THR A 386 8.46 -36.81 -6.15
C THR A 386 7.71 -36.84 -7.48
N VAL A 387 8.43 -36.57 -8.58
CA VAL A 387 7.93 -36.62 -9.95
C VAL A 387 8.41 -37.93 -10.59
N ASN A 388 7.50 -38.75 -11.10
CA ASN A 388 7.85 -40.00 -11.78
C ASN A 388 7.87 -39.80 -13.29
N LEU A 389 9.07 -39.85 -13.88
CA LEU A 389 9.26 -39.70 -15.32
C LEU A 389 9.30 -41.06 -16.01
N LEU A 390 8.67 -41.16 -17.17
CA LEU A 390 8.63 -42.37 -18.00
C LEU A 390 9.14 -42.08 -19.41
N ALA A 391 10.24 -42.71 -19.80
CA ALA A 391 10.80 -42.65 -21.15
C ALA A 391 10.13 -43.65 -22.09
N THR A 392 9.65 -43.14 -23.22
CA THR A 392 9.01 -43.91 -24.29
C THR A 392 9.80 -43.70 -25.58
N PRO A 393 10.63 -44.66 -26.00
CA PRO A 393 11.34 -44.59 -27.29
C PRO A 393 10.37 -44.55 -28.46
N ASP A 394 10.73 -43.83 -29.52
CA ASP A 394 10.03 -43.91 -30.80
C ASP A 394 10.26 -45.29 -31.44
N ALA A 395 9.44 -45.63 -32.44
CA ALA A 395 9.41 -46.95 -33.07
C ALA A 395 10.77 -47.45 -33.63
N VAL A 396 11.73 -46.55 -33.88
CA VAL A 396 13.05 -46.84 -34.46
C VAL A 396 14.21 -46.60 -33.49
N SER A 397 13.94 -46.55 -32.20
CA SER A 397 14.93 -46.26 -31.16
C SER A 397 14.75 -47.14 -29.93
N THR A 398 15.82 -47.34 -29.18
CA THR A 398 15.78 -47.99 -27.87
C THR A 398 16.16 -46.99 -26.79
N PHE A 399 15.48 -47.07 -25.64
CA PHE A 399 15.92 -46.35 -24.45
C PHE A 399 17.24 -46.96 -23.98
N SER A 400 18.24 -46.12 -23.73
CA SER A 400 19.54 -46.57 -23.26
C SER A 400 19.68 -46.39 -21.75
N ARG A 401 19.53 -45.15 -21.26
CA ARG A 401 19.72 -44.80 -19.84
C ARG A 401 19.22 -43.41 -19.51
N TRP A 402 18.99 -43.20 -18.22
CA TRP A 402 18.90 -41.91 -17.57
C TRP A 402 20.26 -41.48 -17.03
N THR A 403 20.58 -40.19 -17.11
CA THR A 403 21.73 -39.57 -16.42
C THR A 403 21.32 -38.25 -15.76
N GLY A 404 22.14 -37.75 -14.83
CA GLY A 404 21.85 -36.55 -14.04
C GLY A 404 21.33 -36.93 -12.65
N ASP A 405 20.33 -36.20 -12.15
CA ASP A 405 19.73 -36.37 -10.82
C ASP A 405 18.94 -37.68 -10.62
N CYS A 406 18.76 -38.44 -11.69
CA CYS A 406 18.25 -39.80 -11.68
C CYS A 406 19.03 -40.60 -12.71
N THR A 407 19.67 -41.67 -12.27
CA THR A 407 20.57 -42.47 -13.10
C THR A 407 20.19 -43.94 -12.98
N ASN A 408 19.64 -44.50 -14.05
CA ASN A 408 19.29 -45.93 -14.15
C ASN A 408 19.09 -46.32 -15.63
N THR A 409 18.87 -47.60 -15.89
CA THR A 409 18.62 -48.17 -17.23
C THR A 409 17.19 -48.63 -17.45
N THR A 410 16.31 -48.43 -16.46
CA THR A 410 14.88 -48.72 -16.57
C THR A 410 14.14 -47.53 -17.20
N ARG A 411 12.97 -47.79 -17.80
CA ARG A 411 12.18 -46.70 -18.42
C ARG A 411 11.65 -45.67 -17.42
N SER A 412 11.54 -46.04 -16.15
CA SER A 412 11.03 -45.18 -15.07
C SER A 412 12.15 -44.46 -14.33
N CYS A 413 11.89 -43.21 -13.93
CA CYS A 413 12.84 -42.35 -13.26
C CYS A 413 12.14 -41.46 -12.22
N PRO A 414 12.09 -41.90 -10.95
CA PRO A 414 11.57 -41.08 -9.86
C PRO A 414 12.57 -39.99 -9.49
N VAL A 415 12.11 -38.74 -9.43
CA VAL A 415 12.93 -37.56 -9.07
C VAL A 415 12.29 -36.84 -7.89
N THR A 416 12.94 -36.83 -6.74
CA THR A 416 12.47 -36.07 -5.55
C THR A 416 13.06 -34.67 -5.55
N MET A 417 12.19 -33.66 -5.49
CA MET A 417 12.53 -32.25 -5.57
C MET A 417 13.00 -31.74 -4.21
N ASN A 418 14.32 -31.77 -3.98
CA ASN A 418 14.97 -31.17 -2.79
C ASN A 418 15.96 -30.05 -3.15
N SER A 419 16.23 -29.88 -4.44
CA SER A 419 17.03 -28.83 -5.06
C SER A 419 16.49 -28.62 -6.48
N ALA A 420 17.04 -27.66 -7.23
CA ALA A 420 16.93 -27.71 -8.69
C ALA A 420 17.45 -29.08 -9.19
N LYS A 421 16.73 -29.68 -10.14
CA LYS A 421 17.01 -31.02 -10.67
C LYS A 421 17.17 -30.99 -12.18
N SER A 422 18.04 -31.84 -12.70
CA SER A 422 18.26 -32.03 -14.14
C SER A 422 18.43 -33.50 -14.48
N VAL A 423 17.67 -33.98 -15.46
CA VAL A 423 17.69 -35.38 -15.91
C VAL A 423 17.78 -35.43 -17.42
N THR A 424 18.55 -36.39 -17.93
CA THR A 424 18.74 -36.59 -19.38
C THR A 424 18.32 -38.00 -19.77
N ALA A 425 17.35 -38.11 -20.69
CA ALA A 425 16.98 -39.36 -21.33
C ALA A 425 17.88 -39.62 -22.54
N THR A 426 18.59 -40.74 -22.56
CA THR A 426 19.39 -41.14 -23.74
C THR A 426 18.65 -42.19 -24.57
N PHE A 427 18.40 -41.88 -25.83
CA PHE A 427 17.84 -42.81 -26.82
C PHE A 427 18.90 -43.15 -27.86
N ILE A 428 19.05 -44.43 -28.20
CA ILE A 428 20.00 -44.90 -29.21
C ILE A 428 19.18 -45.38 -30.41
N ALA A 429 19.56 -44.95 -31.62
CA ALA A 429 18.94 -45.45 -32.83
C ALA A 429 19.14 -46.97 -32.91
N ALA A 430 18.05 -47.68 -33.20
CA ALA A 430 18.12 -49.10 -33.54
C ALA A 430 19.18 -49.34 -34.63
N PRO A 431 20.08 -50.32 -34.47
CA PRO A 431 21.08 -50.57 -35.50
C PRO A 431 20.43 -51.01 -36.81
N LYS A 432 21.01 -50.54 -37.89
CA LYS A 432 20.52 -50.84 -39.23
C LYS A 432 21.16 -52.15 -39.69
N ALA A 433 20.37 -53.15 -40.08
CA ALA A 433 20.91 -54.30 -40.81
C ALA A 433 20.78 -54.04 -42.31
N MET A 434 21.90 -53.72 -42.94
CA MET A 434 21.99 -53.80 -44.40
C MET A 434 22.08 -55.29 -44.75
N ILE A 435 21.09 -55.81 -45.49
CA ILE A 435 21.25 -57.10 -46.17
C ILE A 435 22.16 -56.81 -47.35
N ASN A 436 23.37 -57.43 -47.36
CA ASN A 436 24.37 -57.51 -48.45
C ASN A 436 25.73 -56.76 -48.35
N SER A 437 26.42 -56.69 -47.20
CA SER A 437 27.87 -56.37 -47.29
C SER A 437 28.86 -56.98 -46.28
N THR A 438 28.52 -58.03 -45.51
CA THR A 438 29.45 -59.09 -44.95
C THR A 438 28.85 -59.86 -43.75
N GLY A 439 27.73 -60.59 -43.88
CA GLY A 439 27.38 -61.52 -42.79
C GLY A 439 26.06 -62.29 -42.79
N TYR A 440 25.00 -61.83 -43.48
CA TYR A 440 23.72 -62.56 -43.48
C TYR A 440 23.17 -62.67 -44.90
N THR A 441 22.87 -63.91 -45.31
CA THR A 441 22.43 -64.27 -46.66
C THR A 441 20.92 -64.27 -46.83
N SER A 442 20.15 -64.12 -45.74
CA SER A 442 18.68 -64.06 -45.77
C SER A 442 18.10 -63.25 -44.60
N PHE A 443 16.84 -62.83 -44.72
CA PHE A 443 16.09 -62.19 -43.63
C PHE A 443 15.96 -63.12 -42.40
N ALA A 444 15.83 -64.43 -42.61
CA ALA A 444 15.74 -65.41 -41.53
C ALA A 444 17.05 -65.50 -40.72
N ASP A 445 18.20 -65.42 -41.37
CA ASP A 445 19.52 -65.45 -40.71
C ASP A 445 19.75 -64.17 -39.89
N ALA A 446 19.38 -63.01 -40.44
CA ALA A 446 19.46 -61.73 -39.76
C ALA A 446 18.50 -61.68 -38.55
N TYR A 447 17.27 -62.15 -38.71
CA TYR A 447 16.26 -62.21 -37.64
C TYR A 447 16.67 -63.16 -36.51
N THR A 448 17.26 -64.32 -36.83
CA THR A 448 17.74 -65.29 -35.84
C THR A 448 18.92 -64.74 -35.04
N ALA A 449 19.86 -64.04 -35.67
CA ALA A 449 20.96 -63.37 -34.97
C ALA A 449 20.51 -62.22 -34.04
N ALA A 450 19.42 -61.53 -34.39
CA ALA A 450 18.83 -60.50 -33.53
C ALA A 450 18.05 -61.06 -32.35
N SER A 451 17.55 -62.30 -32.41
CA SER A 451 16.72 -62.89 -31.35
C SER A 451 17.45 -63.12 -30.00
N GLY A 452 18.78 -62.93 -29.95
CA GLY A 452 19.60 -63.03 -28.74
C GLY A 452 19.98 -61.69 -28.07
N SER A 453 19.55 -60.53 -28.59
CA SER A 453 19.88 -59.20 -28.04
C SER A 453 18.75 -58.21 -28.40
N PRO A 454 18.51 -57.07 -27.70
CA PRO A 454 17.32 -56.23 -27.91
C PRO A 454 17.42 -55.35 -29.18
N THR A 455 18.03 -55.89 -30.23
CA THR A 455 18.54 -55.20 -31.39
C THR A 455 17.48 -55.17 -32.50
N ILE A 456 16.75 -54.07 -32.63
CA ILE A 456 15.86 -53.80 -33.76
C ILE A 456 16.72 -53.74 -35.04
N ILE A 457 16.36 -54.52 -36.06
CA ILE A 457 16.99 -54.51 -37.38
C ILE A 457 16.25 -53.52 -38.31
N LYS A 458 16.93 -52.48 -38.80
CA LYS A 458 16.44 -51.67 -39.95
C LYS A 458 16.88 -52.31 -41.26
N LEU A 459 15.96 -52.67 -42.16
CA LEU A 459 16.28 -52.96 -43.56
C LEU A 459 16.57 -51.62 -44.28
N LEU A 460 17.71 -51.52 -44.96
CA LEU A 460 18.03 -50.37 -45.82
C LEU A 460 17.63 -50.71 -47.25
N GLU A 461 16.89 -49.78 -47.85
CA GLU A 461 16.42 -49.71 -49.25
C GLU A 461 15.07 -50.39 -49.53
N ASP A 462 14.15 -49.51 -49.96
CA ASP A 462 12.85 -49.81 -50.50
C ASP A 462 12.99 -50.69 -51.75
N VAL A 463 12.12 -51.69 -51.88
CA VAL A 463 11.96 -52.69 -52.97
C VAL A 463 12.46 -54.08 -52.60
N LEU A 464 11.53 -54.90 -52.09
CA LEU A 464 11.54 -56.35 -52.25
C LEU A 464 10.41 -56.73 -53.23
N PRO A 465 10.68 -57.50 -54.31
CA PRO A 465 9.61 -58.09 -55.10
C PRO A 465 8.95 -59.19 -54.26
N ILE A 466 7.80 -58.88 -53.66
CA ILE A 466 7.00 -59.90 -52.96
C ILE A 466 6.28 -60.71 -54.04
N SER A 467 6.91 -61.78 -54.54
CA SER A 467 6.30 -62.68 -55.53
C SER A 467 5.57 -63.88 -54.91
N SER A 468 5.24 -63.86 -53.63
CA SER A 468 4.40 -64.90 -53.04
C SER A 468 3.46 -64.37 -51.95
N ALA A 469 2.22 -64.85 -52.01
CA ALA A 469 1.12 -64.43 -51.15
C ALA A 469 1.42 -64.66 -49.67
N ILE A 470 1.28 -63.59 -48.87
CA ILE A 470 1.32 -63.68 -47.41
C ILE A 470 -0.04 -64.23 -46.95
N SER A 471 -0.07 -65.49 -46.50
CA SER A 471 -1.30 -66.18 -46.07
C SER A 471 -1.64 -65.98 -44.58
N LYS A 472 -1.15 -64.89 -43.96
CA LYS A 472 -1.47 -64.55 -42.56
C LYS A 472 -1.84 -63.06 -42.43
N PRO A 473 -2.82 -62.74 -41.56
CA PRO A 473 -3.30 -61.37 -41.40
C PRO A 473 -2.20 -60.44 -40.89
N LEU A 474 -2.10 -59.27 -41.52
CA LEU A 474 -1.26 -58.17 -41.06
C LEU A 474 -1.98 -57.50 -39.86
N VAL A 475 -1.38 -57.52 -38.67
CA VAL A 475 -1.93 -56.84 -37.49
C VAL A 475 -1.38 -55.42 -37.46
N LEU A 476 -2.21 -54.43 -37.81
CA LEU A 476 -1.88 -53.02 -37.62
C LEU A 476 -2.03 -52.67 -36.14
N SER A 477 -0.92 -52.30 -35.49
CA SER A 477 -0.92 -51.84 -34.11
C SER A 477 -0.71 -50.32 -34.07
N GLY A 478 -1.79 -49.57 -33.92
CA GLY A 478 -1.79 -48.13 -33.70
C GLY A 478 -2.98 -47.76 -32.82
N GLY A 479 -2.73 -47.01 -31.74
CA GLY A 479 -3.78 -46.55 -30.83
C GLY A 479 -4.55 -45.36 -31.40
N TYR A 480 -5.76 -45.15 -30.89
CA TYR A 480 -6.62 -44.01 -31.23
C TYR A 480 -6.19 -42.74 -30.46
N LEU A 481 -6.30 -41.56 -31.08
CA LEU A 481 -6.31 -40.28 -30.37
C LEU A 481 -7.74 -39.98 -29.85
N PRO A 482 -7.91 -39.16 -28.79
CA PRO A 482 -9.20 -39.00 -28.09
C PRO A 482 -10.28 -38.18 -28.82
N ASP A 483 -9.99 -37.63 -29.99
CA ASP A 483 -10.77 -36.60 -30.68
C ASP A 483 -11.62 -37.11 -31.86
N PHE A 484 -12.00 -38.39 -31.85
CA PHE A 484 -12.97 -38.93 -32.80
C PHE A 484 -14.41 -38.54 -32.43
N SER A 485 -15.09 -37.79 -33.30
CA SER A 485 -16.54 -37.57 -33.22
C SER A 485 -17.28 -38.35 -34.33
N ARG A 486 -18.40 -38.95 -33.95
CA ARG A 486 -19.26 -39.77 -34.81
C ARG A 486 -20.05 -38.86 -35.75
N SER A 487 -19.99 -39.07 -37.06
CA SER A 487 -20.90 -38.39 -37.99
C SER A 487 -22.29 -39.04 -37.96
N SER A 488 -23.35 -38.25 -38.18
CA SER A 488 -24.76 -38.64 -38.05
C SER A 488 -25.25 -39.67 -39.09
N SER A 489 -24.40 -40.11 -40.02
CA SER A 489 -24.73 -41.13 -41.02
C SER A 489 -24.26 -42.55 -40.66
N GLY A 490 -23.64 -42.74 -39.48
CA GLY A 490 -23.24 -44.07 -39.00
C GLY A 490 -21.96 -44.62 -39.64
N PHE A 491 -21.27 -43.86 -40.49
CA PHE A 491 -19.96 -44.21 -41.06
C PHE A 491 -18.86 -43.30 -40.49
N THR A 492 -17.71 -43.89 -40.18
CA THR A 492 -16.46 -43.16 -39.87
C THR A 492 -15.62 -43.07 -41.14
N VAL A 493 -15.34 -41.86 -41.60
CA VAL A 493 -14.42 -41.64 -42.73
C VAL A 493 -13.00 -41.57 -42.17
N LEU A 494 -12.15 -42.53 -42.55
CA LEU A 494 -10.71 -42.43 -42.31
C LEU A 494 -10.13 -41.47 -43.35
N GLN A 495 -9.69 -40.28 -42.95
CA GLN A 495 -8.96 -39.38 -43.84
C GLN A 495 -7.45 -39.57 -43.65
N GLY A 496 -6.80 -40.06 -44.70
CA GLY A 496 -5.35 -40.24 -44.82
C GLY A 496 -5.01 -40.75 -46.22
N THR A 497 -3.81 -40.45 -46.71
CA THR A 497 -3.37 -40.88 -48.05
C THR A 497 -2.81 -42.30 -47.98
N PHE A 498 -3.40 -43.22 -48.76
CA PHE A 498 -2.93 -44.60 -48.89
C PHE A 498 -2.15 -44.72 -50.21
N THR A 499 -0.82 -44.77 -50.16
CA THR A 499 0.01 -44.90 -51.37
C THR A 499 0.18 -46.38 -51.71
N ILE A 500 -0.50 -46.84 -52.76
CA ILE A 500 -0.38 -48.21 -53.28
C ILE A 500 0.51 -48.15 -54.52
N GLY A 501 1.65 -48.86 -54.52
CA GLY A 501 2.40 -49.13 -55.75
C GLY A 501 1.58 -50.01 -56.72
N SER A 502 1.79 -49.91 -58.03
CA SER A 502 0.90 -50.44 -59.08
C SER A 502 0.25 -51.81 -58.78
N GLY A 503 -1.07 -51.79 -58.54
CA GLY A 503 -1.94 -52.96 -58.30
C GLY A 503 -3.27 -52.56 -57.65
N SER A 504 -4.28 -53.45 -57.68
CA SER A 504 -5.61 -53.23 -57.07
C SER A 504 -5.79 -54.05 -55.79
N VAL A 505 -6.44 -53.45 -54.78
CA VAL A 505 -6.90 -54.13 -53.56
C VAL A 505 -8.42 -54.23 -53.62
N VAL A 506 -8.97 -55.43 -53.44
CA VAL A 506 -10.41 -55.66 -53.23
C VAL A 506 -10.62 -56.02 -51.76
N MET A 507 -11.37 -55.20 -51.02
CA MET A 507 -11.74 -55.47 -49.63
C MET A 507 -13.20 -55.91 -49.58
N ASP A 508 -13.45 -57.14 -49.13
CA ASP A 508 -14.80 -57.70 -49.10
C ASP A 508 -15.60 -57.23 -47.87
N ARG A 509 -15.01 -57.20 -46.65
CA ARG A 509 -15.61 -56.57 -45.44
C ARG A 509 -14.56 -56.11 -44.43
N VAL A 510 -14.86 -55.03 -43.70
CA VAL A 510 -14.12 -54.60 -42.49
C VAL A 510 -14.98 -54.87 -41.27
N ILE A 511 -14.47 -55.65 -40.31
CA ILE A 511 -15.10 -55.89 -39.01
C ILE A 511 -14.21 -55.24 -37.95
N VAL A 512 -14.75 -54.22 -37.28
CA VAL A 512 -14.11 -53.61 -36.11
C VAL A 512 -14.78 -54.22 -34.89
N LYS A 513 -13.99 -54.83 -33.99
CA LYS A 513 -14.49 -55.43 -32.75
C LYS A 513 -14.45 -54.40 -31.62
#